data_AF-A0A285VW15-F1
#
_entry.id   AF-A0A285VW15-F1
#
_cell.length_a   1.000
_cell.length_b   1.000
_cell.length_c   1.000
_cell.angle_alpha   90.00
_cell.angle_beta   90.00
_cell.angle_gamma   90.00
#
_symmetry.space_group_name_H-M   'P 1'
#
loop_
_entity.id
_entity.type
_entity.pdbx_description
1 polymer ?
#
loop_
_entity_poly.entity_id
_entity_poly.type
_entity_poly.pdbx_seq_one_letter_code
_entity_poly.pdbx_strand_id
1 'polypeptide(L)'
;MTGVRPRTGGGGVSAAGVEEGHDPRELLSPEVRLGGDIARALAHLGEDAPTEIATHLRKFWDPRMRAAILERLRAGDIEDPLLRAGVEAYLEGEVDRGEVREPSGG
;
A
#
# COMPACT_ATOMS: atom_id res chain seq x y z
N MET A 1 -21.57 55.65 30.76
CA MET A 1 -22.33 56.38 29.71
C MET A 1 -21.65 56.05 28.39
N THR A 2 -22.43 55.62 27.39
CA THR A 2 -22.14 55.27 25.97
C THR A 2 -21.01 56.07 25.28
N GLY A 3 -20.27 55.62 24.26
CA GLY A 3 -20.31 54.48 23.31
C GLY A 3 -18.87 54.18 22.84
N VAL A 4 -18.54 53.34 21.86
CA VAL A 4 -19.13 53.08 20.54
C VAL A 4 -18.58 51.72 20.05
N ARG A 5 -19.41 50.95 19.34
CA ARG A 5 -19.02 49.80 18.47
C ARG A 5 -19.01 50.35 17.02
N PRO A 6 -18.32 49.80 15.99
CA PRO A 6 -18.51 48.40 15.58
C PRO A 6 -17.38 47.72 14.72
N ARG A 7 -17.62 46.45 14.39
CA ARG A 7 -17.36 45.76 13.11
C ARG A 7 -15.90 45.63 12.61
N THR A 8 -15.44 44.39 12.50
CA THR A 8 -14.91 43.68 11.29
C THR A 8 -14.37 42.33 11.82
N GLY A 9 -14.66 41.14 11.31
CA GLY A 9 -15.21 40.69 10.04
C GLY A 9 -14.51 39.36 9.72
N GLY A 10 -15.25 38.39 9.18
CA GLY A 10 -14.73 37.16 8.56
C GLY A 10 -14.16 36.13 9.55
N GLY A 11 -14.72 34.92 9.70
CA GLY A 11 -15.18 34.09 8.60
C GLY A 11 -13.96 33.66 7.79
N GLY A 12 -13.24 32.66 8.30
CA GLY A 12 -12.01 32.15 7.72
C GLY A 12 -11.62 30.80 8.30
N VAL A 13 -12.60 29.95 8.63
CA VAL A 13 -12.39 28.50 8.55
C VAL A 13 -12.39 28.12 7.07
N SER A 14 -11.39 28.60 6.33
CA SER A 14 -11.14 28.18 4.95
C SER A 14 -10.14 27.04 4.96
N ALA A 15 -10.64 25.88 5.37
CA ALA A 15 -10.22 24.62 4.77
C ALA A 15 -11.42 24.03 4.00
N ALA A 16 -12.06 24.87 3.19
CA ALA A 16 -12.81 24.45 2.02
C ALA A 16 -11.97 24.91 0.82
N GLY A 17 -11.65 24.10 -0.17
CA GLY A 17 -11.90 22.70 -0.41
C GLY A 17 -11.06 22.39 -1.64
N VAL A 18 -10.31 21.30 -1.60
CA VAL A 18 -10.14 20.54 -2.82
C VAL A 18 -11.06 19.36 -2.64
N GLU A 19 -12.21 19.48 -3.30
CA GLU A 19 -13.13 18.38 -3.54
C GLU A 19 -12.40 17.47 -4.51
N GLU A 20 -11.44 16.70 -4.00
CA GLU A 20 -10.86 15.61 -4.76
C GLU A 20 -11.86 14.48 -4.63
N GLY A 21 -12.71 14.33 -5.65
CA GLY A 21 -13.33 13.06 -5.96
C GLY A 21 -12.24 12.07 -6.37
N HIS A 22 -11.31 11.80 -5.46
CA HIS A 22 -10.33 10.76 -5.54
C HIS A 22 -10.98 9.61 -4.82
N ASP A 23 -11.32 8.56 -5.55
CA ASP A 23 -11.67 7.31 -4.93
C ASP A 23 -10.62 7.03 -3.84
N PRO A 24 -10.96 6.74 -2.57
CA PRO A 24 -9.94 6.44 -1.55
C PRO A 24 -9.01 5.29 -1.98
N ARG A 25 -9.44 4.51 -3.00
CA ARG A 25 -8.66 3.48 -3.69
C ARG A 25 -7.65 3.99 -4.71
N GLU A 26 -7.82 5.18 -5.26
CA GLU A 26 -6.83 5.83 -6.13
C GLU A 26 -5.72 6.51 -5.31
N LEU A 27 -5.95 6.87 -4.04
CA LEU A 27 -4.93 7.52 -3.17
C LEU A 27 -3.96 6.47 -2.61
N LEU A 28 -4.35 5.20 -2.69
CA LEU A 28 -3.49 4.08 -2.36
C LEU A 28 -2.32 4.05 -3.32
N SER A 29 -1.11 3.96 -2.75
CA SER A 29 0.10 3.82 -3.53
C SER A 29 -0.03 2.63 -4.49
N PRO A 30 0.48 2.73 -5.73
CA PRO A 30 0.31 1.70 -6.76
C PRO A 30 0.75 0.31 -6.28
N GLU A 31 1.70 0.25 -5.35
CA GLU A 31 2.17 -0.97 -4.70
C GLU A 31 1.07 -1.64 -3.87
N VAL A 32 0.30 -0.88 -3.08
CA VAL A 32 -0.80 -1.46 -2.28
C VAL A 32 -1.90 -1.99 -3.20
N ARG A 33 -2.21 -1.25 -4.25
CA ARG A 33 -3.22 -1.65 -5.23
C ARG A 33 -2.82 -2.92 -5.96
N LEU A 34 -1.61 -2.97 -6.50
CA LEU A 34 -1.09 -4.13 -7.22
C LEU A 34 -0.89 -5.32 -6.28
N GLY A 35 -0.39 -5.09 -5.06
CA GLY A 35 -0.27 -6.12 -4.03
C GLY A 35 -1.64 -6.71 -3.67
N GLY A 36 -2.66 -5.88 -3.53
CA GLY A 36 -4.02 -6.32 -3.24
C GLY A 36 -4.65 -7.11 -4.39
N ASP A 37 -4.34 -6.76 -5.64
CA ASP A 37 -4.76 -7.52 -6.82
C ASP A 37 -4.12 -8.92 -6.84
N ILE A 38 -2.81 -9.00 -6.56
CA ILE A 38 -2.09 -10.28 -6.42
C ILE A 38 -2.68 -11.11 -5.29
N ALA A 39 -2.95 -10.51 -4.12
CA ALA A 39 -3.55 -11.20 -3.00
C ALA A 39 -4.93 -11.78 -3.36
N ARG A 40 -5.77 -11.01 -4.04
CA ARG A 40 -7.07 -11.49 -4.54
C ARG A 40 -6.92 -12.61 -5.57
N ALA A 41 -5.95 -12.52 -6.48
CA ALA A 41 -5.70 -13.56 -7.47
C ALA A 41 -5.26 -14.87 -6.82
N LEU A 42 -4.44 -14.80 -5.77
CA LEU A 42 -3.88 -15.94 -5.05
C LEU A 42 -4.76 -16.41 -3.88
N ALA A 43 -5.85 -15.71 -3.56
CA ALA A 43 -6.73 -16.05 -2.44
C ALA A 43 -7.32 -17.47 -2.50
N HIS A 44 -7.39 -18.07 -3.69
CA HIS A 44 -7.86 -19.44 -3.87
C HIS A 44 -6.89 -20.51 -3.34
N LEU A 45 -5.62 -20.15 -3.10
CA LEU A 45 -4.59 -21.06 -2.59
C LEU A 45 -4.70 -21.28 -1.07
N GLY A 46 -5.50 -20.48 -0.36
CA GLY A 46 -5.72 -20.66 1.08
C GLY A 46 -4.43 -20.43 1.89
N GLU A 47 -3.94 -21.48 2.54
CA GLU A 47 -2.78 -21.42 3.46
C GLU A 47 -1.46 -21.12 2.75
N ASP A 48 -1.31 -21.51 1.47
CA ASP A 48 -0.12 -21.24 0.66
C ASP A 48 -0.07 -19.82 0.07
N ALA A 49 -1.20 -19.09 0.13
CA ALA A 49 -1.32 -17.78 -0.52
C ALA A 49 -0.28 -16.75 -0.02
N PRO A 50 0.02 -16.61 1.30
CA PRO A 50 1.05 -15.68 1.77
C PRO A 50 2.45 -15.96 1.19
N THR A 51 2.85 -17.24 1.14
CA THR A 51 4.15 -17.68 0.60
C THR A 51 4.26 -17.39 -0.90
N GLU A 52 3.19 -17.66 -1.65
CA GLU A 52 3.14 -17.38 -3.08
C GLU A 52 3.14 -15.88 -3.37
N ILE A 53 2.45 -15.07 -2.55
CA ILE A 53 2.50 -13.60 -2.64
C ILE A 53 3.94 -13.13 -2.42
N ALA A 54 4.64 -13.59 -1.37
CA ALA A 54 6.02 -13.23 -1.09
C ALA A 54 6.96 -13.57 -2.27
N THR A 55 6.78 -14.75 -2.85
CA THR A 55 7.52 -15.21 -4.04
C THR A 55 7.24 -14.33 -5.26
N HIS A 56 5.98 -13.98 -5.49
CA HIS A 56 5.57 -13.14 -6.60
C HIS A 56 6.13 -11.72 -6.47
N LEU A 57 6.03 -11.11 -5.30
CA LEU A 57 6.63 -9.80 -5.01
C LEU A 57 8.14 -9.82 -5.27
N ARG A 58 8.85 -10.88 -4.89
CA ARG A 58 10.29 -10.99 -5.15
C ARG A 58 10.62 -11.15 -6.65
N LYS A 59 9.87 -11.96 -7.39
CA LYS A 59 10.14 -12.28 -8.80
C LYS A 59 9.79 -11.13 -9.75
N PHE A 60 8.67 -10.45 -9.50
CA PHE A 60 8.12 -9.49 -10.44
C PHE A 60 8.35 -8.03 -10.02
N TRP A 61 8.65 -7.75 -8.75
CA TRP A 61 8.85 -6.37 -8.30
C TRP A 61 10.31 -5.98 -8.13
N ASP A 62 10.61 -4.76 -8.57
CA ASP A 62 11.91 -4.15 -8.40
C ASP A 62 12.22 -3.80 -6.93
N PRO A 63 13.51 -3.66 -6.55
CA PRO A 63 13.91 -3.38 -5.16
C PRO A 63 13.24 -2.15 -4.55
N ARG A 64 13.02 -1.10 -5.36
CA ARG A 64 12.36 0.14 -4.91
C ARG A 64 10.90 -0.08 -4.55
N MET A 65 10.19 -0.85 -5.36
CA MET A 65 8.76 -1.14 -5.16
C MET A 65 8.55 -2.01 -3.91
N ARG A 66 9.47 -2.96 -3.68
CA ARG A 66 9.51 -3.75 -2.45
C ARG A 66 9.77 -2.89 -1.21
N ALA A 67 10.69 -1.94 -1.29
CA ALA A 67 10.91 -1.01 -0.18
C ALA A 67 9.64 -0.17 0.13
N ALA A 68 8.96 0.32 -0.90
CA ALA A 68 7.75 1.12 -0.74
C ALA A 68 6.61 0.35 -0.05
N ILE A 69 6.34 -0.91 -0.44
CA ILE A 69 5.30 -1.71 0.24
C ILE A 69 5.66 -2.06 1.67
N LEU A 70 6.96 -2.22 1.99
CA LEU A 70 7.42 -2.43 3.35
C LEU A 70 7.22 -1.19 4.23
N GLU A 71 7.48 0.01 3.70
CA GLU A 71 7.17 1.24 4.41
C GLU A 71 5.66 1.38 4.67
N ARG A 72 4.85 0.93 3.70
CA ARG A 72 3.40 0.95 3.81
C ARG A 72 2.85 -0.04 4.82
N LEU A 73 3.45 -1.23 4.90
CA LEU A 73 3.19 -2.20 5.96
C LEU A 73 3.47 -1.59 7.34
N ARG A 74 4.63 -0.93 7.50
CA ARG A 74 5.01 -0.27 8.77
C ARG A 74 4.09 0.90 9.12
N ALA A 75 3.60 1.63 8.13
CA ALA A 75 2.62 2.69 8.31
C ALA A 75 1.21 2.17 8.67
N GLY A 76 0.95 0.87 8.49
CA GLY A 76 -0.36 0.26 8.74
C GLY A 76 -1.41 0.57 7.67
N ASP A 77 -0.99 1.02 6.49
CA ASP A 77 -1.89 1.41 5.39
C ASP A 77 -2.28 0.21 4.49
N ILE A 78 -1.79 -0.98 4.81
CA ILE A 78 -2.22 -2.23 4.18
C ILE A 78 -3.47 -2.74 4.91
N GLU A 79 -4.63 -2.49 4.30
CA GLU A 79 -5.93 -2.97 4.80
C GLU A 79 -6.16 -4.46 4.52
N ASP A 80 -5.59 -4.98 3.44
CA ASP A 80 -5.80 -6.38 3.03
C ASP A 80 -4.97 -7.33 3.93
N PRO A 81 -5.63 -8.22 4.70
CA PRO A 81 -4.93 -9.09 5.65
C PRO A 81 -4.08 -10.15 4.95
N LEU A 82 -4.44 -10.54 3.73
CA LEU A 82 -3.71 -11.55 2.97
C LEU A 82 -2.44 -10.95 2.34
N LEU A 83 -2.54 -9.73 1.80
CA LEU A 83 -1.38 -8.96 1.37
C LEU A 83 -0.43 -8.71 2.54
N ARG A 84 -0.97 -8.33 3.71
CA ARG A 84 -0.18 -8.14 4.93
C ARG A 84 0.62 -9.40 5.27
N ALA A 85 -0.06 -10.55 5.36
CA ALA A 85 0.58 -11.83 5.63
C ALA A 85 1.64 -12.20 4.59
N GLY A 86 1.42 -11.91 3.30
CA GLY A 86 2.40 -12.15 2.25
C GLY A 86 3.63 -11.24 2.32
N VAL A 87 3.46 -9.96 2.70
CA VAL A 87 4.58 -9.04 2.92
C VAL A 87 5.35 -9.38 4.20
N GLU A 88 4.67 -9.87 5.24
CA GLU A 88 5.28 -10.41 6.45
C GLU A 88 6.09 -11.68 6.16
N ALA A 89 5.54 -12.61 5.37
CA ALA A 89 6.26 -13.81 4.90
C ALA A 89 7.52 -13.45 4.09
N TYR A 90 7.45 -12.38 3.29
CA TYR A 90 8.63 -11.83 2.60
C TYR A 90 9.70 -11.29 3.57
N LEU A 91 9.29 -10.65 4.68
CA LEU A 91 10.20 -10.13 5.71
C LEU A 91 10.84 -11.21 6.57
N GLU A 92 10.09 -12.25 6.93
CA GLU A 92 10.60 -13.37 7.74
C GLU A 92 11.66 -14.19 6.99
N GLY A 93 11.77 -14.02 5.67
CA GLY A 93 12.84 -14.65 4.90
C GLY A 93 12.64 -16.16 4.68
N GLU A 94 11.46 -16.69 4.97
CA GLU A 94 10.97 -18.00 4.52
C GLU A 94 10.62 -17.97 3.01
N VAL A 95 11.43 -17.26 2.23
CA VAL A 95 11.38 -17.30 0.76
C VAL A 95 12.61 -18.08 0.33
N ASP A 96 12.36 -19.35 0.05
CA ASP A 96 13.26 -20.40 -0.42
C ASP A 96 14.61 -19.89 -0.93
N ARG A 97 15.66 -20.28 -0.20
CA ARG A 97 17.05 -20.19 -0.63
C ARG A 97 17.29 -21.26 -1.70
N GLY A 98 16.72 -21.10 -2.88
CA GLY A 98 16.85 -22.08 -3.95
C GLY A 98 16.39 -21.53 -5.30
N GLU A 99 17.26 -21.64 -6.29
CA GLU A 99 16.92 -21.53 -7.71
C GLU A 99 16.49 -20.14 -8.24
N VAL A 100 17.42 -19.19 -8.21
CA VAL A 100 17.59 -18.31 -9.38
C VAL A 100 18.53 -19.04 -10.35
N ARG A 101 18.00 -20.05 -11.05
CA ARG A 101 18.69 -20.63 -12.21
C ARG A 101 18.40 -19.75 -13.42
N GLU A 102 19.42 -18.97 -13.76
CA GLU A 102 19.86 -18.58 -15.11
C GLU A 102 18.75 -18.23 -16.12
N PRO A 103 18.60 -16.96 -16.56
CA PRO A 103 17.80 -16.67 -17.74
C PRO A 103 18.46 -17.31 -18.95
N SER A 104 17.87 -18.41 -19.40
CA SER A 104 18.08 -18.97 -20.73
C SER A 104 17.79 -17.86 -21.76
N GLY A 105 18.81 -17.47 -22.52
CA GLY A 105 18.67 -16.45 -23.56
C GLY A 105 19.83 -16.48 -24.54
N GLY A 106 19.61 -17.16 -25.68
CA GLY A 106 20.29 -16.89 -26.95
C GLY A 106 21.46 -17.78 -27.30
#